data_AF-A0A0T6XHZ3-F1
#
_entry.id   AF-A0A0T6XHZ3-F1
#
_cell.length_a   1.000
_cell.length_b   1.000
_cell.length_c   1.000
_cell.angle_alpha   90.00
_cell.angle_beta   90.00
_cell.angle_gamma   90.00
#
_symmetry.space_group_name_H-M   'P 1'
#
loop_
_entity.id
_entity.type
_entity.pdbx_description
1 polymer ?
#
loop_
_entity_poly.entity_id
_entity_poly.type
_entity_poly.pdbx_seq_one_letter_code
_entity_poly.pdbx_strand_id
1 'polypeptide(L)'
;MDQRTDFLTAKYIAYRKALSEMNRFTPLMPYDWFKSPQTIRLDAELGLQQLAYSELASDAARDLANGINHLIVLTQRLEAWSVVINGLDTYQTFQILAEFVQDLAATAILSPYTLKARFYFAIAHLSHQANRARQGKEWTDDLGTLPQDWDIKEDVAAKLAKPWRAWRKLIKALNTVDMGDYKTATDDFRSKYTHRFTPRVELGMSQPIKRLPAIGSQAASYGIGGSPPLKLKLIVSELKKQCLGLSACYCEFQSLIAEQRQELF
;
A
#
# COMPACT_ATOMS: atom_id res chain seq x y z
N MET A 1 -15.99 -21.96 -31.56
CA MET A 1 -15.42 -21.15 -30.47
C MET A 1 -16.00 -19.75 -30.61
N ASP A 2 -16.39 -19.11 -29.50
CA ASP A 2 -17.05 -17.80 -29.50
C ASP A 2 -16.06 -16.71 -29.95
N GLN A 3 -16.46 -15.81 -30.87
CA GLN A 3 -15.64 -14.72 -31.40
C GLN A 3 -15.05 -13.85 -30.28
N ARG A 4 -15.78 -13.69 -29.16
CA ARG A 4 -15.29 -13.01 -27.96
C ARG A 4 -14.14 -13.77 -27.29
N THR A 5 -14.26 -15.09 -27.13
CA THR A 5 -13.20 -15.93 -26.53
C THR A 5 -11.93 -15.85 -27.35
N ASP A 6 -12.03 -15.98 -28.68
CA ASP A 6 -10.86 -15.92 -29.57
C ASP A 6 -10.14 -14.56 -29.46
N PHE A 7 -10.91 -13.46 -29.40
CA PHE A 7 -10.37 -12.13 -29.16
C PHE A 7 -9.65 -12.02 -27.81
N LEU A 8 -10.29 -12.43 -26.71
CA LEU A 8 -9.72 -12.34 -25.36
C LEU A 8 -8.44 -13.19 -25.23
N THR A 9 -8.43 -14.41 -25.80
CA THR A 9 -7.25 -15.27 -25.84
C THR A 9 -6.10 -14.60 -26.60
N ALA A 10 -6.37 -14.03 -27.78
CA ALA A 10 -5.35 -13.33 -28.56
C ALA A 10 -4.77 -12.12 -27.80
N LYS A 11 -5.61 -11.35 -27.11
CA LYS A 11 -5.14 -10.19 -26.30
C LYS A 11 -4.39 -10.61 -25.05
N TYR A 12 -4.77 -11.73 -24.43
CA TYR A 12 -4.00 -12.29 -23.32
C TYR A 12 -2.58 -12.71 -23.76
N ILE A 13 -2.43 -13.33 -24.93
CA ILE A 13 -1.12 -13.66 -25.50
C ILE A 13 -0.28 -12.38 -25.73
N ALA A 14 -0.90 -11.34 -26.31
CA ALA A 14 -0.23 -10.05 -26.48
C ALA A 14 0.22 -9.42 -25.15
N TYR A 15 -0.63 -9.53 -24.12
CA TYR A 15 -0.29 -9.10 -22.76
C TYR A 15 0.90 -9.87 -22.18
N ARG A 16 0.93 -11.20 -22.34
CA ARG A 16 2.05 -12.02 -21.86
C ARG A 16 3.35 -11.65 -22.55
N LYS A 17 3.31 -11.40 -23.87
CA LYS A 17 4.46 -10.92 -24.63
C LYS A 17 4.93 -9.55 -24.12
N ALA A 18 4.03 -8.57 -24.04
CA ALA A 18 4.36 -7.24 -23.54
C ALA A 18 4.96 -7.28 -22.12
N LEU A 19 4.40 -8.09 -21.23
CA LEU A 19 4.91 -8.26 -19.86
C LEU A 19 6.31 -8.90 -19.84
N SER A 20 6.59 -9.87 -20.71
CA SER A 20 7.89 -10.55 -20.77
C SER A 20 9.02 -9.66 -21.29
N GLU A 21 8.70 -8.67 -22.11
CA GLU A 21 9.65 -7.70 -22.66
C GLU A 21 9.91 -6.52 -21.71
N MET A 22 9.16 -6.40 -20.61
CA MET A 22 9.29 -5.30 -19.65
C MET A 22 10.43 -5.53 -18.66
N ASN A 23 11.28 -4.52 -18.54
CA ASN A 23 12.24 -4.43 -17.45
C ASN A 23 11.55 -4.04 -16.14
N ARG A 24 12.04 -4.57 -15.01
CA ARG A 24 11.60 -4.12 -13.69
C ARG A 24 12.04 -2.69 -13.47
N PHE A 25 11.11 -1.84 -13.05
CA PHE A 25 11.38 -0.42 -12.77
C PHE A 25 11.99 -0.20 -11.37
N THR A 26 11.95 -1.22 -10.50
CA THR A 26 12.55 -1.20 -9.17
C THR A 26 12.93 -2.63 -8.74
N PRO A 27 13.97 -2.82 -7.93
CA PRO A 27 14.25 -4.10 -7.29
C PRO A 27 13.09 -4.57 -6.40
N LEU A 28 13.00 -5.89 -6.21
CA LEU A 28 12.11 -6.48 -5.22
C LEU A 28 12.68 -6.32 -3.81
N MET A 29 11.81 -6.13 -2.84
CA MET A 29 12.16 -6.09 -1.43
C MET A 29 12.67 -7.46 -0.99
N PRO A 30 13.82 -7.51 -0.31
CA PRO A 30 14.42 -8.77 0.11
C PRO A 30 13.57 -9.45 1.19
N TYR A 31 13.54 -10.77 1.14
CA TYR A 31 12.95 -11.61 2.17
C TYR A 31 13.98 -11.94 3.26
N ASP A 32 13.50 -12.31 4.45
CA ASP A 32 14.30 -12.90 5.54
C ASP A 32 15.59 -12.14 5.92
N TRP A 33 15.59 -10.81 5.76
CA TRP A 33 16.70 -9.97 6.24
C TRP A 33 16.75 -9.90 7.76
N PHE A 34 15.60 -10.06 8.43
CA PHE A 34 15.54 -10.19 9.88
C PHE A 34 15.89 -11.62 10.27
N LYS A 35 16.98 -11.76 11.03
CA LYS A 35 17.41 -13.04 11.62
C LYS A 35 17.24 -12.98 13.12
N SER A 36 16.40 -13.86 13.66
CA SER A 36 16.25 -14.08 15.10
C SER A 36 17.60 -14.48 15.74
N PRO A 37 17.87 -14.12 17.01
CA PRO A 37 19.00 -14.69 17.74
C PRO A 37 18.92 -16.22 17.79
N GLN A 38 20.08 -16.88 17.80
CA GLN A 38 20.15 -18.35 17.84
C GLN A 38 19.72 -18.94 19.19
N THR A 39 19.77 -18.13 20.26
CA THR A 39 19.42 -18.56 21.61
C THR A 39 18.64 -17.45 22.32
N ILE A 40 17.41 -17.75 22.70
CA ILE A 40 16.57 -16.92 23.58
C ILE A 40 16.29 -17.75 24.82
N ARG A 41 16.61 -17.22 26.01
CA ARG A 41 16.36 -17.94 27.28
C ARG A 41 14.94 -17.65 27.76
N LEU A 42 14.04 -18.62 27.65
CA LEU A 42 12.61 -18.46 27.96
C LEU A 42 12.29 -18.51 29.46
N ASP A 43 13.28 -18.76 30.32
CA ASP A 43 13.13 -18.78 31.78
C ASP A 43 13.05 -17.39 32.42
N ALA A 44 13.28 -16.33 31.63
CA ALA A 44 13.20 -14.94 32.07
C ALA A 44 12.16 -14.14 31.27
N GLU A 45 11.52 -13.17 31.93
CA GLU A 45 10.55 -12.26 31.31
C GLU A 45 11.13 -11.55 30.06
N LEU A 46 12.40 -11.14 30.13
CA LEU A 46 13.11 -10.54 29.00
C LEU A 46 13.19 -11.50 27.79
N GLY A 47 13.35 -12.80 28.02
CA GLY A 47 13.38 -13.79 26.95
C GLY A 47 12.04 -13.98 26.26
N LEU A 48 10.93 -13.89 27.01
CA LEU A 48 9.58 -13.90 26.41
C LEU A 48 9.34 -12.65 25.56
N GLN A 49 9.82 -11.48 25.99
CA GLN A 49 9.75 -10.23 25.22
C GLN A 49 10.60 -10.31 23.94
N GLN A 50 11.82 -10.85 24.05
CA GLN A 50 12.71 -11.11 22.93
C GLN A 50 12.10 -12.06 21.89
N LEU A 51 11.42 -13.12 22.34
CA LEU A 51 10.69 -14.05 21.48
C LEU A 51 9.54 -13.34 20.76
N ALA A 52 8.67 -12.63 21.50
CA ALA A 52 7.55 -11.91 20.93
C ALA A 52 7.99 -10.88 19.88
N TYR A 53 9.03 -10.10 20.19
CA TYR A 53 9.62 -9.16 19.25
C TYR A 53 10.16 -9.86 18.00
N SER A 54 10.89 -10.97 18.17
CA SER A 54 11.48 -11.71 17.06
C SER A 54 10.44 -12.23 16.08
N GLU A 55 9.38 -12.87 16.59
CA GLU A 55 8.31 -13.40 15.74
C GLU A 55 7.59 -12.27 15.00
N LEU A 56 7.20 -11.20 15.72
CA LEU A 56 6.56 -10.03 15.12
C LEU A 56 7.44 -9.36 14.05
N ALA A 57 8.75 -9.26 14.29
CA ALA A 57 9.67 -8.64 13.35
C ALA A 57 9.86 -9.51 12.10
N SER A 58 9.89 -10.84 12.26
CA SER A 58 9.95 -11.79 11.16
C SER A 58 8.70 -11.73 10.28
N ASP A 59 7.52 -11.72 10.90
CA ASP A 59 6.24 -11.62 10.19
C ASP A 59 6.07 -10.27 9.50
N ALA A 60 6.39 -9.17 10.19
CA ALA A 60 6.36 -7.84 9.60
C ALA A 60 7.31 -7.72 8.40
N ALA A 61 8.53 -8.25 8.50
CA ALA A 61 9.49 -8.24 7.40
C ALA A 61 8.96 -8.96 6.16
N ARG A 62 8.33 -10.13 6.34
CA ARG A 62 7.75 -10.93 5.26
C ARG A 62 6.49 -10.29 4.68
N ASP A 63 5.53 -9.87 5.51
CA ASP A 63 4.27 -9.29 5.04
C ASP A 63 4.50 -8.00 4.25
N LEU A 64 5.36 -7.10 4.77
CA LEU A 64 5.67 -5.84 4.08
C LEU A 64 6.44 -6.09 2.77
N ALA A 65 7.42 -6.99 2.75
CA ALA A 65 8.12 -7.35 1.51
C ALA A 65 7.15 -7.94 0.47
N ASN A 66 6.32 -8.92 0.87
CA ASN A 66 5.34 -9.54 0.01
C ASN A 66 4.35 -8.53 -0.54
N GLY A 67 3.83 -7.65 0.30
CA GLY A 67 2.88 -6.62 -0.09
C GLY A 67 3.47 -5.61 -1.09
N ILE A 68 4.69 -5.13 -0.86
CA ILE A 68 5.38 -4.21 -1.78
C ILE A 68 5.71 -4.92 -3.09
N ASN A 69 6.25 -6.14 -3.03
CA ASN A 69 6.58 -6.94 -4.22
C ASN A 69 5.33 -7.26 -5.05
N HIS A 70 4.22 -7.56 -4.39
CA HIS A 70 2.93 -7.75 -5.06
C HIS A 70 2.50 -6.48 -5.79
N LEU A 71 2.58 -5.30 -5.15
CA LEU A 71 2.25 -4.04 -5.79
C LEU A 71 3.14 -3.72 -6.99
N ILE A 72 4.44 -4.00 -6.90
CA ILE A 72 5.38 -3.86 -8.04
C ILE A 72 4.89 -4.72 -9.21
N VAL A 73 4.55 -5.99 -8.95
CA VAL A 73 4.04 -6.90 -9.98
C VAL A 73 2.72 -6.41 -10.55
N LEU A 74 1.74 -6.01 -9.72
CA LEU A 74 0.47 -5.44 -10.18
C LEU A 74 0.70 -4.23 -11.11
N THR A 75 1.62 -3.35 -10.74
CA THR A 75 1.97 -2.15 -11.52
C THR A 75 2.52 -2.51 -12.90
N GLN A 76 3.43 -3.49 -12.98
CA GLN A 76 3.95 -3.98 -14.27
C GLN A 76 2.86 -4.64 -15.12
N ARG A 77 1.95 -5.40 -14.49
CA ARG A 77 0.82 -6.02 -15.21
C ARG A 77 -0.11 -4.96 -15.79
N LEU A 78 -0.41 -3.90 -15.05
CA LEU A 78 -1.19 -2.76 -15.55
C LEU A 78 -0.48 -2.01 -16.67
N GLU A 79 0.85 -1.87 -16.59
CA GLU A 79 1.65 -1.28 -17.67
C GLU A 79 1.55 -2.11 -18.95
N ALA A 80 1.69 -3.43 -18.86
CA ALA A 80 1.54 -4.32 -20.01
C ALA A 80 0.13 -4.23 -20.63
N TRP A 81 -0.92 -4.17 -19.80
CA TRP A 81 -2.27 -3.95 -20.30
C TRP A 81 -2.44 -2.58 -20.97
N SER A 82 -1.77 -1.54 -20.47
CA SER A 82 -1.81 -0.21 -21.10
C SER A 82 -1.21 -0.23 -22.51
N VAL A 83 -0.22 -1.08 -22.77
CA VAL A 83 0.33 -1.30 -24.11
C VAL A 83 -0.66 -2.03 -25.01
N VAL A 84 -1.29 -3.10 -24.52
CA VAL A 84 -2.22 -3.94 -25.31
C VAL A 84 -3.52 -3.20 -25.68
N ILE A 85 -4.02 -2.34 -24.79
CA ILE A 85 -5.25 -1.58 -25.02
C ILE A 85 -5.04 -0.42 -25.99
N ASN A 86 -3.80 0.03 -26.18
CA ASN A 86 -3.50 1.15 -27.06
C ASN A 86 -3.94 0.85 -28.52
N GLY A 87 -4.77 1.72 -29.07
CA GLY A 87 -5.29 1.60 -30.44
C GLY A 87 -6.48 0.64 -30.60
N LEU A 88 -7.00 0.04 -29.53
CA LEU A 88 -8.27 -0.70 -29.58
C LEU A 88 -9.46 0.25 -29.65
N ASP A 89 -10.55 -0.19 -30.28
CA ASP A 89 -11.82 0.54 -30.22
C ASP A 89 -12.47 0.45 -28.82
N THR A 90 -13.54 1.21 -28.62
CA THR A 90 -14.28 1.28 -27.35
C THR A 90 -14.80 -0.08 -26.88
N TYR A 91 -15.34 -0.90 -27.79
CA TYR A 91 -15.96 -2.18 -27.44
C TYR A 91 -14.91 -3.24 -27.10
N GLN A 92 -13.83 -3.28 -27.88
CA GLN A 92 -12.66 -4.11 -27.61
C GLN A 92 -12.00 -3.73 -26.28
N THR A 93 -11.82 -2.44 -26.03
CA THR A 93 -11.29 -1.92 -24.77
C THR A 93 -12.20 -2.33 -23.60
N PHE A 94 -13.51 -2.15 -23.73
CA PHE A 94 -14.47 -2.56 -22.71
C PHE A 94 -14.34 -4.05 -22.33
N GLN A 95 -14.23 -4.93 -23.33
CA GLN A 95 -14.07 -6.36 -23.08
C GLN A 95 -12.80 -6.69 -22.28
N ILE A 96 -11.67 -6.07 -22.63
CA ILE A 96 -10.41 -6.26 -21.89
C ILE A 96 -10.48 -5.68 -20.48
N LEU A 97 -11.10 -4.51 -20.33
CA LEU A 97 -11.26 -3.89 -19.02
C LEU A 97 -12.09 -4.76 -18.07
N ALA A 98 -13.24 -5.23 -18.56
CA ALA A 98 -14.16 -6.06 -17.79
C ALA A 98 -13.56 -7.41 -17.41
N GLU A 99 -12.81 -8.04 -18.33
CA GLU A 99 -12.25 -9.38 -18.09
C GLU A 99 -10.97 -9.36 -17.25
N PHE A 100 -10.07 -8.38 -17.46
CA PHE A 100 -8.70 -8.49 -16.96
C PHE A 100 -8.18 -7.31 -16.14
N VAL A 101 -8.74 -6.11 -16.31
CA VAL A 101 -8.06 -4.89 -15.82
C VAL A 101 -8.75 -4.23 -14.64
N GLN A 102 -10.09 -4.23 -14.56
CA GLN A 102 -10.77 -3.44 -13.51
C GLN A 102 -10.37 -3.87 -12.10
N ASP A 103 -10.45 -5.16 -11.78
CA ASP A 103 -10.10 -5.65 -10.44
C ASP A 103 -8.60 -5.49 -10.17
N LEU A 104 -7.77 -5.78 -11.18
CA LEU A 104 -6.32 -5.58 -11.12
C LEU A 104 -5.97 -4.13 -10.76
N ALA A 105 -6.62 -3.17 -11.41
CA ALA A 105 -6.40 -1.75 -11.19
C ALA A 105 -6.92 -1.31 -9.82
N ALA A 106 -8.12 -1.74 -9.42
CA ALA A 106 -8.68 -1.43 -8.12
C ALA A 106 -7.79 -1.93 -6.98
N THR A 107 -7.33 -3.18 -7.04
CA THR A 107 -6.39 -3.73 -6.06
C THR A 107 -5.09 -2.92 -6.02
N ALA A 108 -4.51 -2.60 -7.17
CA ALA A 108 -3.25 -1.85 -7.22
C ALA A 108 -3.39 -0.43 -6.65
N ILE A 109 -4.48 0.28 -6.97
CA ILE A 109 -4.72 1.67 -6.51
C ILE A 109 -4.98 1.71 -4.99
N LEU A 110 -5.62 0.68 -4.42
CA LEU A 110 -5.90 0.60 -2.98
C LEU A 110 -4.67 0.16 -2.16
N SER A 111 -3.75 -0.58 -2.77
CA SER A 111 -2.62 -1.21 -2.08
C SER A 111 -1.70 -0.24 -1.31
N PRO A 112 -1.32 0.94 -1.83
CA PRO A 112 -0.46 1.89 -1.11
C PRO A 112 -0.99 2.25 0.27
N TYR A 113 -2.30 2.52 0.38
CA TYR A 113 -2.93 2.80 1.66
C TYR A 113 -2.85 1.60 2.62
N THR A 114 -3.19 0.41 2.14
CA THR A 114 -3.18 -0.79 2.99
C THR A 114 -1.78 -1.14 3.47
N LEU A 115 -0.76 -0.94 2.63
CA LEU A 115 0.65 -1.17 3.01
C LEU A 115 1.11 -0.13 4.03
N LYS A 116 0.75 1.14 3.84
CA LYS A 116 1.03 2.19 4.83
C LYS A 116 0.40 1.87 6.19
N ALA A 117 -0.84 1.37 6.22
CA ALA A 117 -1.48 0.92 7.46
C ALA A 117 -0.74 -0.25 8.12
N ARG A 118 -0.30 -1.25 7.34
CA ARG A 118 0.50 -2.38 7.83
C ARG A 118 1.85 -1.94 8.41
N PHE A 119 2.49 -0.93 7.82
CA PHE A 119 3.68 -0.32 8.42
C PHE A 119 3.37 0.21 9.82
N TYR A 120 2.31 1.03 9.98
CA TYR A 120 1.96 1.57 11.29
C TYR A 120 1.66 0.48 12.32
N PHE A 121 0.96 -0.58 11.92
CA PHE A 121 0.71 -1.74 12.76
C PHE A 121 2.01 -2.39 13.25
N ALA A 122 2.92 -2.73 12.32
CA ALA A 122 4.20 -3.34 12.65
C ALA A 122 5.08 -2.43 13.53
N ILE A 123 5.14 -1.14 13.19
CA ILE A 123 5.91 -0.14 13.95
C ILE A 123 5.39 -0.03 15.38
N ALA A 124 4.07 0.08 15.59
CA ALA A 124 3.48 0.19 16.91
C ALA A 124 3.86 -1.00 17.80
N HIS A 125 3.63 -2.22 17.30
CA HIS A 125 3.93 -3.46 18.03
C HIS A 125 5.42 -3.61 18.33
N LEU A 126 6.29 -3.41 17.34
CA LEU A 126 7.74 -3.58 17.52
C LEU A 126 8.33 -2.50 18.43
N SER A 127 7.96 -1.24 18.24
CA SER A 127 8.39 -0.17 19.13
C SER A 127 7.87 -0.35 20.55
N HIS A 128 6.65 -0.86 20.74
CA HIS A 128 6.13 -1.18 22.07
C HIS A 128 7.02 -2.21 22.78
N GLN A 129 7.27 -3.35 22.13
CA GLN A 129 8.11 -4.41 22.71
C GLN A 129 9.54 -3.94 22.99
N ALA A 130 10.14 -3.17 22.07
CA ALA A 130 11.47 -2.62 22.27
C ALA A 130 11.53 -1.59 23.41
N ASN A 131 10.50 -0.74 23.55
CA ASN A 131 10.41 0.20 24.65
C ASN A 131 10.25 -0.51 26.00
N ARG A 132 9.44 -1.58 26.05
CA ARG A 132 9.26 -2.41 27.23
C ARG A 132 10.58 -3.04 27.67
N ALA A 133 11.35 -3.60 26.75
CA ALA A 133 12.66 -4.16 27.06
C ALA A 133 13.64 -3.10 27.57
N ARG A 134 13.67 -1.92 26.95
CA ARG A 134 14.58 -0.83 27.32
C ARG A 134 14.24 -0.18 28.67
N GLN A 135 12.96 -0.03 29.00
CA GLN A 135 12.50 0.69 30.20
C GLN A 135 12.14 -0.24 31.36
N GLY A 136 11.97 -1.54 31.11
CA GLY A 136 11.69 -2.54 32.12
C GLY A 136 10.47 -2.16 32.98
N LYS A 137 10.69 -2.02 34.29
CA LYS A 137 9.62 -1.71 35.27
C LYS A 137 9.02 -0.30 35.13
N GLU A 138 9.70 0.61 34.44
CA GLU A 138 9.19 1.97 34.20
C GLU A 138 8.21 2.01 33.02
N TRP A 139 8.10 0.94 32.22
CA TRP A 139 7.17 0.86 31.11
C TRP A 139 5.77 0.46 31.56
N THR A 140 4.78 1.23 31.16
CA THR A 140 3.37 0.87 31.35
C THR A 140 2.86 0.05 30.15
N ASP A 141 2.68 -1.25 30.34
CA ASP A 141 2.11 -2.17 29.36
C ASP A 141 0.59 -2.34 29.60
N ASP A 142 -0.19 -1.38 29.08
CA ASP A 142 -1.65 -1.39 29.12
C ASP A 142 -2.28 -0.97 27.79
N LEU A 143 -3.60 -1.11 27.68
CA LEU A 143 -4.37 -0.76 26.48
C LEU A 143 -4.40 0.75 26.16
N GLY A 144 -3.94 1.61 27.07
CA GLY A 144 -3.71 3.03 26.81
C GLY A 144 -2.35 3.31 26.17
N THR A 145 -1.36 2.43 26.39
CA THR A 145 -0.06 2.48 25.73
C THR A 145 -0.11 1.83 24.35
N LEU A 146 -0.59 0.60 24.26
CA LEU A 146 -0.81 -0.12 22.99
C LEU A 146 -2.27 -0.61 22.98
N PRO A 147 -3.17 0.05 22.23
CA PRO A 147 -4.57 -0.31 22.18
C PRO A 147 -4.77 -1.62 21.41
N GLN A 148 -6.03 -2.06 21.37
CA GLN A 148 -6.42 -3.23 20.58
C GLN A 148 -6.14 -3.00 19.09
N ASP A 149 -5.86 -4.08 18.35
CA ASP A 149 -5.29 -4.01 17.01
C ASP A 149 -6.06 -3.12 16.02
N TRP A 150 -7.39 -3.09 16.10
CA TRP A 150 -8.24 -2.27 15.21
C TRP A 150 -8.12 -0.75 15.46
N ASP A 151 -7.62 -0.34 16.62
CA ASP A 151 -7.40 1.05 17.00
C ASP A 151 -5.97 1.52 16.70
N ILE A 152 -5.08 0.62 16.27
CA ILE A 152 -3.69 0.97 15.92
C ILE A 152 -3.67 1.72 14.60
N LYS A 153 -3.33 3.01 14.69
CA LYS A 153 -3.20 3.94 13.56
C LYS A 153 -1.87 4.69 13.62
N GLU A 154 -1.71 5.68 12.75
CA GLU A 154 -0.50 6.49 12.64
C GLU A 154 -0.08 7.15 13.96
N ASP A 155 -1.03 7.69 14.73
CA ASP A 155 -0.78 8.39 15.98
C ASP A 155 -0.21 7.46 17.07
N VAL A 156 -0.75 6.24 17.17
CA VAL A 156 -0.26 5.19 18.07
C VAL A 156 1.16 4.78 17.68
N ALA A 157 1.37 4.47 16.40
CA ALA A 157 2.70 4.11 15.88
C ALA A 157 3.71 5.23 16.11
N ALA A 158 3.31 6.49 15.85
CA ALA A 158 4.15 7.65 16.06
C ALA A 158 4.52 7.87 17.52
N LYS A 159 3.56 7.73 18.45
CA LYS A 159 3.80 7.83 19.89
C LYS A 159 4.85 6.82 20.34
N LEU A 160 4.70 5.57 19.94
CA LEU A 160 5.57 4.46 20.36
C LEU A 160 6.96 4.51 19.70
N ALA A 161 7.02 4.95 18.43
CA ALA A 161 8.27 5.03 17.68
C ALA A 161 9.08 6.30 17.95
N LYS A 162 8.48 7.35 18.52
CA LYS A 162 9.12 8.67 18.76
C LYS A 162 10.49 8.61 19.46
N PRO A 163 10.75 7.74 20.45
CA PRO A 163 12.05 7.66 21.11
C PRO A 163 13.20 7.18 20.21
N TRP A 164 12.90 6.52 19.10
CA TRP A 164 13.87 5.90 18.20
C TRP A 164 14.36 6.91 17.16
N ARG A 165 15.68 6.99 16.94
CA ARG A 165 16.28 7.98 16.04
C ARG A 165 15.86 7.75 14.59
N ALA A 166 15.77 6.48 14.18
CA ALA A 166 15.36 6.06 12.83
C ALA A 166 13.92 6.47 12.50
N TRP A 167 13.06 6.66 13.50
CA TRP A 167 11.65 7.05 13.30
C TRP A 167 11.52 8.32 12.44
N ARG A 168 12.36 9.33 12.66
CA ARG A 168 12.29 10.61 11.95
C ARG A 168 12.38 10.46 10.43
N LYS A 169 13.21 9.54 9.95
CA LYS A 169 13.34 9.28 8.51
C LYS A 169 12.19 8.42 8.00
N LEU A 170 11.81 7.39 8.77
CA LEU A 170 10.70 6.51 8.43
C LEU A 170 9.37 7.26 8.28
N ILE A 171 9.00 8.11 9.25
CA ILE A 171 7.75 8.88 9.17
C ILE A 171 7.77 9.86 8.00
N LYS A 172 8.92 10.47 7.71
CA LYS A 172 9.08 11.34 6.54
C LYS A 172 8.83 10.57 5.24
N ALA A 173 9.33 9.33 5.14
CA ALA A 173 9.09 8.47 3.98
C ALA A 173 7.61 8.04 3.90
N LEU A 174 7.00 7.59 5.00
CA LEU A 174 5.59 7.20 5.05
C LEU A 174 4.64 8.35 4.68
N ASN A 175 5.03 9.59 5.00
CA ASN A 175 4.33 10.82 4.63
C ASN A 175 4.51 11.22 3.14
N THR A 176 5.06 10.35 2.32
CA THR A 176 5.02 10.47 0.85
C THR A 176 4.07 9.45 0.19
N VAL A 177 3.66 8.42 0.95
CA VAL A 177 2.81 7.31 0.45
C VAL A 177 1.33 7.61 0.72
N ASP A 178 0.49 7.39 -0.29
CA ASP A 178 -0.97 7.65 -0.24
C ASP A 178 -1.30 9.10 0.20
N MET A 179 -0.57 10.08 -0.35
CA MET A 179 -0.70 11.51 0.01
C MET A 179 -1.35 12.35 -1.10
N GLY A 180 -1.50 13.65 -0.86
CA GLY A 180 -2.31 14.60 -1.64
C GLY A 180 -2.14 14.50 -3.16
N ASP A 181 -0.92 14.39 -3.67
CA ASP A 181 -0.68 14.27 -5.12
C ASP A 181 -1.23 12.95 -5.68
N TYR A 182 -0.99 11.84 -4.98
CA TYR A 182 -1.51 10.52 -5.37
C TYR A 182 -3.04 10.48 -5.28
N LYS A 183 -3.61 11.01 -4.19
CA LYS A 183 -5.07 11.10 -4.02
C LYS A 183 -5.71 11.95 -5.10
N THR A 184 -5.12 13.10 -5.42
CA THR A 184 -5.61 13.97 -6.51
C THR A 184 -5.52 13.27 -7.85
N ALA A 185 -4.39 12.64 -8.17
CA ALA A 185 -4.16 11.98 -9.45
C ALA A 185 -5.03 10.73 -9.64
N THR A 186 -5.46 10.09 -8.55
CA THR A 186 -6.38 8.95 -8.55
C THR A 186 -7.83 9.34 -8.27
N ASP A 187 -8.16 10.64 -8.31
CA ASP A 187 -9.52 11.16 -8.06
C ASP A 187 -10.12 10.66 -6.73
N ASP A 188 -9.29 10.62 -5.68
CA ASP A 188 -9.63 10.14 -4.33
C ASP A 188 -10.22 8.71 -4.38
N PHE A 189 -9.63 7.85 -5.22
CA PHE A 189 -10.16 6.54 -5.57
C PHE A 189 -10.56 5.73 -4.33
N ARG A 190 -9.68 5.65 -3.33
CA ARG A 190 -9.93 4.89 -2.09
C ARG A 190 -11.21 5.34 -1.38
N SER A 191 -11.31 6.64 -1.10
CA SER A 191 -12.47 7.21 -0.40
C SER A 191 -13.75 6.97 -1.20
N LYS A 192 -13.70 7.18 -2.52
CA LYS A 192 -14.84 6.96 -3.40
C LYS A 192 -15.19 5.49 -3.58
N TYR A 193 -14.20 4.60 -3.57
CA TYR A 193 -14.40 3.15 -3.66
C TYR A 193 -15.15 2.63 -2.43
N THR A 194 -14.81 3.13 -1.24
CA THR A 194 -15.42 2.66 0.02
C THR A 194 -16.75 3.36 0.32
N HIS A 195 -16.88 4.65 0.00
CA HIS A 195 -17.98 5.47 0.51
C HIS A 195 -18.85 6.14 -0.57
N ARG A 196 -18.52 6.00 -1.86
CA ARG A 196 -19.24 6.66 -2.97
C ARG A 196 -19.28 5.76 -4.22
N PHE A 197 -19.46 6.38 -5.39
CA PHE A 197 -19.30 5.71 -6.68
C PHE A 197 -17.83 5.71 -7.10
N THR A 198 -17.30 4.51 -7.31
CA THR A 198 -15.92 4.25 -7.74
C THR A 198 -15.61 4.91 -9.09
N PRO A 199 -14.50 5.66 -9.23
CA PRO A 199 -13.99 6.11 -10.52
C PRO A 199 -13.74 4.91 -11.45
N ARG A 200 -14.11 5.03 -12.73
CA ARG A 200 -13.83 3.98 -13.71
C ARG A 200 -12.41 4.09 -14.23
N VAL A 201 -11.79 2.96 -14.55
CA VAL A 201 -10.47 2.91 -15.20
C VAL A 201 -10.64 2.84 -16.72
N GLU A 202 -9.89 3.70 -17.42
CA GLU A 202 -9.75 3.87 -18.87
C GLU A 202 -11.01 4.29 -19.64
N LEU A 203 -12.15 3.67 -19.36
CA LEU A 203 -13.44 3.87 -20.04
C LEU A 203 -14.58 4.04 -19.04
N GLY A 204 -15.54 4.90 -19.40
CA GLY A 204 -16.78 5.13 -18.64
C GLY A 204 -16.72 6.35 -17.73
N MET A 205 -17.85 7.04 -17.59
CA MET A 205 -18.00 8.17 -16.67
C MET A 205 -18.56 7.68 -15.34
N SER A 206 -18.13 8.29 -14.24
CA SER A 206 -18.70 8.08 -12.90
C SER A 206 -19.35 9.36 -12.39
N GLN A 207 -20.22 9.26 -11.38
CA GLN A 207 -20.78 10.44 -10.67
C GLN A 207 -21.42 11.51 -11.57
N PRO A 208 -22.38 11.16 -12.44
CA PRO A 208 -22.98 12.09 -13.40
C PRO A 208 -23.60 13.33 -12.75
N ILE A 209 -24.02 13.22 -11.49
CA ILE A 209 -24.63 14.26 -10.68
C ILE A 209 -23.77 14.50 -9.44
N LYS A 210 -23.46 15.77 -9.14
CA LYS A 210 -22.75 16.20 -7.92
C LYS A 210 -23.56 17.26 -7.20
N ARG A 211 -23.70 17.12 -5.87
CA ARG A 211 -24.30 18.16 -5.01
C ARG A 211 -23.19 19.10 -4.55
N LEU A 212 -23.35 20.39 -4.82
CA LEU A 212 -22.37 21.44 -4.56
C LEU A 212 -23.05 22.60 -3.80
N PRO A 213 -22.31 23.40 -3.01
CA PRO A 213 -22.86 24.67 -2.53
C PRO A 213 -23.17 25.58 -3.74
N ALA A 214 -24.30 26.27 -3.71
CA ALA A 214 -24.61 27.30 -4.70
C ALA A 214 -23.62 28.47 -4.55
N ILE A 215 -23.22 29.07 -5.67
CA ILE A 215 -22.25 30.18 -5.65
C ILE A 215 -22.80 31.30 -4.77
N GLY A 216 -22.03 31.70 -3.74
CA GLY A 216 -22.40 32.76 -2.82
C GLY A 216 -23.47 32.41 -1.78
N SER A 217 -23.88 31.14 -1.62
CA SER A 217 -24.78 30.73 -0.54
C SER A 217 -24.49 29.32 -0.02
N GLN A 218 -25.02 28.99 1.16
CA GLN A 218 -25.01 27.62 1.69
C GLN A 218 -26.15 26.75 1.11
N ALA A 219 -26.98 27.29 0.22
CA ALA A 219 -28.02 26.50 -0.43
C ALA A 219 -27.40 25.43 -1.34
N ALA A 220 -28.08 24.30 -1.50
CA ALA A 220 -27.61 23.23 -2.36
C ALA A 220 -27.85 23.55 -3.84
N SER A 221 -26.86 23.25 -4.68
CA SER A 221 -26.96 23.21 -6.14
C SER A 221 -26.54 21.82 -6.64
N TYR A 222 -26.95 21.48 -7.87
CA TYR A 222 -26.58 20.22 -8.51
C TYR A 222 -25.83 20.50 -9.81
N GLY A 223 -24.62 19.97 -9.92
CA GLY A 223 -23.85 19.95 -11.15
C GLY A 223 -24.08 18.65 -11.91
N ILE A 224 -24.22 18.75 -13.23
CA ILE A 224 -24.33 17.62 -14.16
C ILE A 224 -23.06 17.60 -15.01
N GLY A 225 -22.41 16.44 -15.15
CA GLY A 225 -21.20 16.35 -15.98
C GLY A 225 -20.29 15.15 -15.72
N GLY A 226 -20.52 14.38 -14.66
CA GLY A 226 -19.70 13.20 -14.38
C GLY A 226 -18.26 13.50 -13.97
N SER A 227 -17.49 12.44 -13.77
CA SER A 227 -16.04 12.46 -13.67
C SER A 227 -15.50 11.55 -14.77
N PRO A 228 -14.48 11.99 -15.54
CA PRO A 228 -13.87 11.17 -16.58
C PRO A 228 -13.17 9.94 -15.96
N PRO A 229 -12.95 8.87 -16.75
CA PRO A 229 -12.23 7.70 -16.25
C PRO A 229 -10.77 8.03 -15.95
N LEU A 230 -10.21 7.36 -14.96
CA LEU A 230 -8.79 7.38 -14.65
C LEU A 230 -8.03 6.66 -15.77
N LYS A 231 -7.12 7.35 -16.43
CA LYS A 231 -6.32 6.76 -17.52
C LYS A 231 -5.30 5.77 -16.97
N LEU A 232 -5.22 4.59 -17.58
CA LEU A 232 -4.36 3.51 -17.12
C LEU A 232 -2.88 3.93 -17.12
N LYS A 233 -2.47 4.71 -18.12
CA LYS A 233 -1.12 5.29 -18.19
C LYS A 233 -0.80 6.22 -17.00
N LEU A 234 -1.76 7.03 -16.57
CA LEU A 234 -1.62 7.88 -15.38
C LEU A 234 -1.53 7.04 -14.12
N ILE A 235 -2.43 6.05 -13.96
CA ILE A 235 -2.42 5.12 -12.82
C ILE A 235 -1.07 4.43 -12.70
N VAL A 236 -0.54 3.87 -13.80
CA VAL A 236 0.77 3.19 -13.82
C VAL A 236 1.89 4.14 -13.38
N SER A 237 1.92 5.37 -13.91
CA SER A 237 2.91 6.37 -13.53
C SER A 237 2.87 6.67 -12.03
N GLU A 238 1.68 6.88 -11.47
CA GLU A 238 1.52 7.16 -10.04
C GLU A 238 1.85 5.95 -9.17
N LEU A 239 1.46 4.74 -9.57
CA LEU A 239 1.78 3.51 -8.86
C LEU A 239 3.29 3.23 -8.81
N LYS A 240 4.04 3.53 -9.88
CA LYS A 240 5.51 3.44 -9.87
C LYS A 240 6.11 4.35 -8.79
N LYS A 241 5.62 5.58 -8.65
CA LYS A 241 6.05 6.49 -7.57
C LYS A 241 5.73 5.91 -6.19
N GLN A 242 4.53 5.34 -6.00
CA GLN A 242 4.15 4.70 -4.74
C GLN A 242 5.03 3.48 -4.41
N CYS A 243 5.36 2.65 -5.40
CA CYS A 243 6.28 1.52 -5.22
C CYS A 243 7.67 1.97 -4.75
N LEU A 244 8.20 3.04 -5.35
CA LEU A 244 9.50 3.61 -4.94
C LEU A 244 9.42 4.20 -3.53
N GLY A 245 8.35 4.94 -3.21
CA GLY A 245 8.12 5.49 -1.87
C GLY A 245 8.01 4.41 -0.80
N LEU A 246 7.25 3.34 -1.07
CA LEU A 246 7.14 2.18 -0.18
C LEU A 246 8.46 1.42 -0.02
N SER A 247 9.24 1.29 -1.09
CA SER A 247 10.58 0.71 -1.02
C SER A 247 11.50 1.52 -0.11
N ALA A 248 11.44 2.86 -0.19
CA ALA A 248 12.17 3.73 0.72
C ALA A 248 11.67 3.58 2.18
N CYS A 249 10.36 3.48 2.40
CA CYS A 249 9.79 3.18 3.72
C CYS A 249 10.32 1.85 4.27
N TYR A 250 10.45 0.83 3.43
CA TYR A 250 10.97 -0.48 3.82
C TYR A 250 12.42 -0.41 4.31
N CYS A 251 13.28 0.33 3.59
CA CYS A 251 14.67 0.55 4.02
C CYS A 251 14.77 1.30 5.36
N GLU A 252 13.94 2.33 5.56
CA GLU A 252 13.92 3.07 6.83
C GLU A 252 13.31 2.23 7.97
N PHE A 253 12.36 1.34 7.67
CA PHE A 253 11.84 0.37 8.61
C PHE A 253 12.92 -0.62 9.04
N GLN A 254 13.71 -1.15 8.10
CA GLN A 254 14.88 -1.98 8.42
C GLN A 254 15.85 -1.26 9.37
N SER A 255 16.06 0.03 9.17
CA SER A 255 16.90 0.86 10.05
C SER A 255 16.32 1.01 11.45
N LEU A 256 14.99 1.18 11.57
CA LEU A 256 14.29 1.21 12.86
C LEU A 256 14.43 -0.12 13.62
N ILE A 257 14.24 -1.24 12.92
CA ILE A 257 14.37 -2.56 13.53
C ILE A 257 15.83 -2.83 13.92
N ALA A 258 16.81 -2.42 13.11
CA ALA A 258 18.22 -2.54 13.47
C ALA A 258 18.57 -1.75 14.74
N GLU A 259 18.04 -0.54 14.90
CA GLU A 259 18.22 0.27 16.12
C GLU A 259 17.59 -0.42 17.34
N GLN A 260 16.35 -0.89 17.23
CA GLN A 260 15.64 -1.57 18.32
C GLN A 260 16.32 -2.86 18.75
N ARG A 261 16.87 -3.62 17.80
CA ARG A 261 17.58 -4.86 18.09
C ARG A 261 18.81 -4.65 18.96
N GLN A 262 19.52 -3.54 18.83
CA GLN A 262 20.71 -3.24 19.64
C GLN A 262 20.37 -3.07 21.12
N GLU A 263 19.13 -2.70 21.43
CA GLU A 263 18.65 -2.56 22.82
C GLU A 263 18.05 -3.88 23.34
N LEU A 264 17.56 -4.74 22.44
CA LEU A 264 16.85 -5.98 22.78
C LEU A 264 17.77 -7.21 22.88
N PHE A 265 18.87 -7.26 22.12
CA PHE A 265 19.75 -8.43 21.97
C PHE A 265 21.22 -8.04 22.10
#